data_AF-A0A6M0BFJ4-F1
#
_entry.id   AF-A0A6M0BFJ4-F1
#
_cell.length_a   1.000
_cell.length_b   1.000
_cell.length_c   1.000
_cell.angle_alpha   90.00
_cell.angle_beta   90.00
_cell.angle_gamma   90.00
#
_symmetry.space_group_name_H-M   'P 1'
#
loop_
_entity.id
_entity.type
_entity.pdbx_description
1 polymer ?
#
loop_
_entity_poly.entity_id
_entity_poly.type
_entity_poly.pdbx_seq_one_letter_code
_entity_poly.pdbx_strand_id
1 'polypeptide(L)' 'MSIPQISQEIIRSYASSKSWQRGQAYYHDGHVRRVVQRGKLITAEVEGSDIRPYQEVRPVAN' A
#
# COMPACT_ATOMS: atom_id res chain seq x y z
N MET A 1 13.48 -8.15 -21.35
CA MET A 1 13.31 -7.43 -20.06
C MET A 1 12.47 -8.33 -19.15
N SER A 2 12.92 -8.62 -17.92
CA SER A 2 12.15 -9.45 -16.98
C SER A 2 11.25 -8.57 -16.11
N ILE A 3 9.96 -8.89 -16.10
CA ILE A 3 8.98 -8.35 -15.15
C ILE A 3 9.42 -8.80 -13.74
N PRO A 4 9.41 -7.92 -12.72
CA PRO A 4 9.69 -8.33 -11.35
C PRO A 4 8.77 -9.49 -11.00
N GLN A 5 9.36 -10.64 -10.63
CA GLN A 5 8.60 -11.78 -10.14
C GLN A 5 8.17 -11.43 -8.71
N ILE A 6 7.10 -10.63 -8.59
CA ILE A 6 6.47 -10.35 -7.31
C ILE A 6 5.47 -11.49 -7.06
N SER A 7 5.60 -12.13 -5.90
CA SER A 7 4.68 -13.17 -5.45
C SER A 7 4.14 -12.84 -4.07
N GLN A 8 3.04 -13.47 -3.70
CA GLN A 8 2.43 -13.27 -2.40
C GLN A 8 3.39 -13.66 -1.27
N GLU A 9 4.19 -14.71 -1.47
CA GLU A 9 5.16 -15.21 -0.50
C GLU A 9 6.28 -14.20 -0.26
N ILE A 10 6.75 -13.56 -1.34
CA ILE A 10 7.73 -12.47 -1.27
C ILE A 10 7.13 -11.29 -0.50
N ILE A 11 5.92 -10.86 -0.83
CA ILE A 11 5.27 -9.74 -0.11
C ILE A 11 5.09 -10.09 1.37
N ARG A 12 4.73 -11.35 1.69
CA ARG A 12 4.54 -11.82 3.05
C ARG A 12 5.83 -11.83 3.85
N SER A 13 6.96 -12.24 3.26
CA SER A 13 8.25 -12.33 3.97
C SER A 13 8.81 -10.96 4.36
N TYR A 14 8.53 -9.92 3.58
CA TYR A 14 8.94 -8.54 3.88
C TYR A 14 7.93 -7.74 4.71
N ALA A 15 6.70 -8.23 4.86
CA ALA A 15 5.65 -7.54 5.60
C ALA A 15 5.59 -7.96 7.08
N SER A 16 5.52 -6.97 7.98
CA SER A 16 5.10 -7.23 9.37
C SER A 16 3.69 -7.83 9.41
N SER A 17 3.36 -8.60 10.45
CA SER A 17 2.01 -9.16 10.62
C SER A 17 0.92 -8.08 10.59
N LYS A 18 1.18 -6.92 11.20
CA LYS A 18 0.23 -5.80 11.25
C LYS A 18 0.03 -5.15 9.87
N SER A 19 1.10 -4.95 9.09
CA SER A 19 0.99 -4.37 7.74
C SER A 19 0.35 -5.36 6.77
N TRP A 20 0.66 -6.64 6.89
CA TRP A 20 0.04 -7.71 6.10
C TRP A 20 -1.48 -7.76 6.30
N GLN A 21 -1.94 -7.79 7.56
CA GLN A 21 -3.36 -7.82 7.88
C GLN A 21 -4.10 -6.58 7.38
N ARG A 22 -3.52 -5.37 7.56
CA ARG A 22 -4.11 -4.14 7.02
C ARG A 22 -4.18 -4.16 5.49
N GLY A 23 -3.13 -4.63 4.81
CA GLY A 23 -3.12 -4.71 3.36
C GLY A 23 -4.18 -5.67 2.82
N GLN A 24 -4.37 -6.82 3.47
CA GLN A 24 -5.45 -7.75 3.13
C GLN A 24 -6.83 -7.12 3.31
N ALA A 25 -7.11 -6.52 4.48
CA ALA A 25 -8.38 -5.84 4.72
C ALA A 25 -8.62 -4.74 3.66
N TYR A 26 -7.60 -3.92 3.41
CA TYR A 26 -7.69 -2.82 2.45
C TYR A 26 -7.98 -3.30 1.01
N TYR A 27 -7.43 -4.45 0.61
CA TYR A 27 -7.76 -5.09 -0.66
C TYR A 27 -9.17 -5.69 -0.67
N HIS A 28 -9.54 -6.43 0.38
CA HIS A 28 -10.86 -7.08 0.49
C HIS A 28 -12.02 -6.10 0.57
N ASP A 29 -11.81 -4.95 1.19
CA ASP A 29 -12.80 -3.87 1.32
C ASP A 29 -12.99 -3.10 -0.01
N GLY A 30 -12.29 -3.48 -1.08
CA GLY A 30 -12.46 -2.91 -2.41
C GLY A 30 -11.79 -1.55 -2.59
N HIS A 31 -10.91 -1.15 -1.67
CA HIS A 31 -10.23 0.15 -1.78
C HIS A 31 -9.23 0.19 -2.93
N VAL A 32 -8.77 -0.96 -3.46
CA VAL A 32 -7.93 -1.02 -4.67
C VAL A 32 -8.82 -1.25 -5.89
N ARG A 33 -9.01 -0.20 -6.69
CA ARG A 33 -9.98 -0.22 -7.82
C ARG A 33 -9.37 -0.78 -9.09
N ARG A 34 -8.10 -0.45 -9.37
CA ARG A 34 -7.44 -0.81 -10.61
C ARG A 34 -5.94 -0.87 -10.42
N VAL A 35 -5.29 -1.91 -10.93
CA VAL A 35 -3.84 -2.08 -10.91
C VAL A 35 -3.33 -2.20 -12.34
N VAL A 36 -2.30 -1.45 -12.69
CA VAL A 36 -1.64 -1.51 -14.01
C VAL A 36 -0.15 -1.68 -13.82
N GLN A 37 0.40 -2.60 -14.59
CA GLN A 37 1.84 -2.79 -14.69
C GLN A 37 2.33 -2.41 -16.09
N ARG A 38 3.38 -1.59 -16.14
CA ARG A 38 4.11 -1.26 -17.37
C ARG A 38 5.59 -1.51 -17.14
N GLY A 39 6.09 -2.62 -17.70
CA GLY A 39 7.47 -3.08 -17.47
C GLY A 39 7.73 -3.35 -15.98
N LYS A 40 8.60 -2.53 -15.37
CA LYS A 40 8.96 -2.63 -13.95
C LYS A 40 8.16 -1.69 -13.04
N LEU A 41 7.25 -0.89 -13.58
CA LEU A 41 6.43 0.05 -12.83
C LEU A 41 5.04 -0.53 -12.57
N ILE A 42 4.64 -0.56 -11.29
CA ILE A 42 3.29 -0.92 -10.85
C ILE A 42 2.61 0.36 -10.35
N THR A 43 1.40 0.60 -10.83
CA THR A 43 0.55 1.74 -10.43
C THR A 43 -0.82 1.23 -10.06
N ALA A 44 -1.48 1.90 -9.11
CA ALA A 44 -2.82 1.53 -8.69
C ALA A 44 -3.69 2.75 -8.41
N GLU A 45 -4.97 2.65 -8.74
CA GLU A 45 -6.01 3.57 -8.28
C GLU A 45 -6.58 3.03 -6.97
N VAL A 46 -6.43 3.79 -5.88
CA VAL A 46 -6.85 3.38 -4.55
C VAL A 46 -7.66 4.46 -3.86
N GLU A 47 -8.64 4.05 -3.05
CA GLU A 47 -9.52 4.94 -2.30
C GLU A 47 -8.82 5.51 -1.06
N GLY A 48 -8.85 6.83 -0.87
CA GLY A 48 -8.11 7.49 0.21
C GLY A 48 -6.64 7.79 -0.13
N SER A 49 -6.26 7.77 -1.41
CA SER A 49 -4.95 8.25 -1.89
C SER A 49 -4.77 9.77 -1.76
N ASP A 50 -5.74 10.49 -1.20
CA ASP A 50 -5.60 11.90 -0.85
C ASP A 50 -4.50 12.00 0.21
N ILE A 51 -3.31 12.38 -0.24
CA ILE A 51 -2.18 12.72 0.60
C ILE A 51 -2.52 14.05 1.26
N ARG A 52 -3.37 14.01 2.29
CA ARG A 52 -3.40 15.12 3.25
C ARG A 52 -2.11 14.98 4.06
N PRO A 53 -1.22 15.98 4.04
CA PRO A 53 -0.01 15.90 4.83
C PRO A 53 -0.40 15.63 6.29
N TYR A 54 0.23 14.62 6.89
CA TYR A 54 0.06 14.33 8.30
C TYR A 54 0.54 15.56 9.08
N GLN A 55 -0.41 16.34 9.60
CA GLN A 55 -0.09 17.42 10.52
C GLN A 55 0.26 16.78 11.85
N GLU A 56 1.55 16.68 12.16
CA GLU A 56 1.99 16.36 13.51
C GLU A 56 1.48 17.46 14.44
N VAL A 57 0.34 17.21 15.11
CA VAL A 57 -0.11 18.03 16.23
C VAL A 57 0.86 17.80 17.38
N ARG A 58 1.93 18.60 17.42
CA ARG A 58 2.79 18.69 18.60
C ARG A 58 1.98 19.37 19.71
N PRO A 59 1.83 18.77 20.89
CA PRO A 59 1.23 19.47 22.02
C PRO A 59 2.13 20.65 22.36
N VAL A 60 1.61 21.88 22.24
CA VAL A 60 2.25 23.06 22.80
C VAL A 60 2.19 22.92 24.32
N ALA A 61 3.34 22.72 24.94
CA ALA A 61 3.46 22.74 26.39
C ALA A 61 3.20 24.18 26.88
N ASN A 62 2.31 24.32 27.85
CA ASN A 62 2.00 25.55 28.56
C ASN A 62 3.00 25.75 29.70
#